data_AF-A0A2P5LYQ2-F1
#
_entry.id   AF-A0A2P5LYQ2-F1
#
_cell.length_a   1.000
_cell.length_b   1.000
_cell.length_c   1.000
_cell.angle_alpha   90.00
_cell.angle_beta   90.00
_cell.angle_gamma   90.00
#
_symmetry.space_group_name_H-M   'P 1'
#
loop_
_entity.id
_entity.type
_entity.pdbx_description
1 polymer ?
#
loop_
_entity_poly.entity_id
_entity_poly.type
_entity_poly.pdbx_seq_one_letter_code
_entity_poly.pdbx_strand_id
1 'polypeptide(L)'
;MSTNQRYTGLIEKYRNRLPVSETTRLISLGEGNTPLIQLNNIPRLTGKHVEIYVKYEGLNPTGSFKDRGMTMAVTKAVEAGSQAIICASTG
;
A
#
# COMPACT_ATOMS: atom_id res chain seq x y z
N MET A 1 6.26 8.46 -26.15
CA MET A 1 5.66 9.41 -25.19
C MET A 1 5.31 8.63 -23.93
N SER A 2 6.09 8.79 -22.86
CA SER A 2 5.74 8.22 -21.56
C SER A 2 4.51 8.99 -21.05
N THR A 3 3.34 8.38 -21.10
CA THR A 3 2.19 8.89 -20.37
C THR A 3 2.57 8.89 -18.90
N ASN A 4 2.81 10.08 -18.35
CA ASN A 4 3.18 10.25 -16.94
C ASN A 4 1.92 9.97 -16.10
N GLN A 5 1.53 8.69 -16.00
CA GLN A 5 0.36 8.29 -15.24
C GLN A 5 0.66 8.47 -13.77
N ARG A 6 0.04 9.51 -13.20
CA ARG A 6 0.06 9.76 -11.77
C ARG A 6 -0.42 8.52 -11.02
N TYR A 7 0.32 8.11 -10.00
CA TYR A 7 -0.13 7.03 -9.11
C TYR A 7 -1.36 7.48 -8.31
N THR A 8 -2.42 6.67 -8.34
CA THR A 8 -3.73 6.98 -7.73
C THR A 8 -4.09 6.07 -6.56
N GLY A 9 -3.26 5.08 -6.22
CA GLY A 9 -3.47 4.18 -5.09
C GLY A 9 -3.27 2.70 -5.43
N LEU A 10 -3.34 1.85 -4.41
CA LEU A 10 -3.05 0.43 -4.53
C LEU A 10 -4.11 -0.28 -5.39
N ILE A 11 -5.39 0.00 -5.12
CA ILE A 11 -6.48 -0.75 -5.76
C ILE A 11 -6.52 -0.50 -7.27
N GLU A 12 -6.37 0.75 -7.71
CA GLU A 12 -6.35 1.09 -9.14
C GLU A 12 -5.20 0.37 -9.87
N LYS A 13 -3.98 0.41 -9.31
CA LYS A 13 -2.79 -0.20 -9.90
C LYS A 13 -2.88 -1.73 -10.02
N TYR A 14 -3.56 -2.37 -9.08
CA TYR A 14 -3.65 -3.84 -9.00
C TYR A 14 -5.08 -4.36 -9.15
N ARG A 15 -5.99 -3.59 -9.78
CA ARG A 15 -7.42 -3.90 -9.89
C ARG A 15 -7.68 -5.33 -10.36
N ASN A 16 -6.95 -5.76 -11.39
CA ASN A 16 -7.07 -7.09 -11.99
C ASN A 16 -6.66 -8.27 -11.08
N ARG A 17 -6.15 -8.00 -9.87
CA ARG A 17 -5.74 -9.00 -8.88
C ARG A 17 -6.52 -8.88 -7.56
N LEU A 18 -7.49 -7.97 -7.49
CA LEU A 18 -8.22 -7.63 -6.27
C LEU A 18 -9.73 -7.84 -6.48
N PRO A 19 -10.49 -8.14 -5.41
CA PRO A 19 -11.92 -8.43 -5.50
C PRO A 19 -12.78 -7.16 -5.61
N VAL A 20 -12.56 -6.37 -6.68
CA VAL A 20 -13.30 -5.15 -7.01
C VAL A 20 -13.84 -5.25 -8.45
N SER A 21 -15.01 -4.68 -8.70
CA SER A 21 -15.61 -4.58 -10.02
C SER A 21 -15.20 -3.26 -10.69
N GLU A 22 -15.62 -3.08 -11.95
CA GLU A 22 -15.48 -1.79 -12.66
C GLU A 22 -16.31 -0.67 -12.03
N THR A 23 -17.40 -1.03 -11.32
CA THR A 23 -18.32 -0.09 -10.68
C THR A 23 -17.97 0.18 -9.22
N THR A 24 -17.02 -0.57 -8.63
CA THR A 24 -16.61 -0.34 -7.24
C THR A 24 -15.99 1.06 -7.10
N ARG A 25 -16.62 1.89 -6.27
CA ARG A 25 -16.09 3.22 -5.90
C ARG A 25 -14.85 3.04 -5.02
N LEU A 26 -13.67 3.33 -5.57
CA LEU A 26 -12.41 3.21 -4.85
C LEU A 26 -12.24 4.31 -3.81
N ILE A 27 -11.82 3.93 -2.60
CA ILE A 27 -11.44 4.86 -1.52
C ILE A 27 -9.95 4.68 -1.30
N SER A 28 -9.18 5.72 -1.61
CA SER A 28 -7.71 5.69 -1.65
C SER A 28 -7.15 6.98 -1.07
N LEU A 29 -5.99 6.86 -0.40
CA LEU A 29 -5.17 7.99 0.01
C LEU A 29 -3.85 8.06 -0.77
N GLY A 30 -3.73 7.27 -1.85
CA GLY A 30 -2.48 7.10 -2.59
C GLY A 30 -1.50 6.15 -1.89
N GLU A 31 -2.00 5.26 -1.04
CA GLU A 31 -1.22 4.23 -0.36
C GLU A 31 -0.56 3.25 -1.32
N GLY A 32 0.53 2.65 -0.89
CA GLY A 32 1.34 1.77 -1.71
C GLY A 32 2.42 2.53 -2.49
N ASN A 33 2.97 1.87 -3.51
CA ASN A 33 4.11 2.36 -4.30
C ASN A 33 5.30 2.93 -3.49
N THR A 34 5.47 2.46 -2.26
CA THR A 34 6.55 2.87 -1.35
C THR A 34 7.93 2.48 -1.89
N PRO A 35 9.00 3.22 -1.55
CA PRO A 35 10.36 2.91 -1.99
C PRO A 35 10.82 1.51 -1.59
N LEU A 36 11.61 0.88 -2.46
CA LEU A 36 12.46 -0.27 -2.12
C LEU A 36 13.89 0.24 -2.08
N ILE A 37 14.43 0.42 -0.88
CA ILE A 37 15.70 1.13 -0.64
C ILE A 37 16.80 0.10 -0.45
N GLN A 38 17.80 0.09 -1.33
CA GLN A 38 19.00 -0.72 -1.15
C GLN A 38 19.85 -0.15 -0.01
N LEU A 39 20.25 -0.99 0.94
CA LEU A 39 21.13 -0.60 2.03
C LEU A 39 22.58 -0.87 1.65
N ASN A 40 23.38 0.19 1.53
CA ASN A 40 24.80 0.07 1.21
C ASN A 40 25.69 -0.09 2.47
N ASN A 41 25.25 0.45 3.60
CA ASN A 41 26.04 0.49 4.83
C ASN A 41 25.88 -0.78 5.68
N ILE A 42 24.66 -1.29 5.83
CA ILE A 42 24.40 -2.46 6.70
C ILE A 42 25.10 -3.74 6.20
N PRO A 43 25.00 -4.13 4.92
CA PRO A 43 25.70 -5.33 4.44
C PRO A 43 27.19 -5.32 4.76
N ARG A 44 27.87 -4.18 4.58
CA ARG A 44 29.30 -4.02 4.91
C ARG A 44 29.62 -4.31 6.38
N LEU A 45 28.70 -4.03 7.31
CA LEU A 45 28.87 -4.31 8.74
C LEU A 45 28.69 -5.81 9.08
N THR A 46 27.98 -6.57 8.24
CA THR A 46 27.68 -7.98 8.50
C THR A 46 28.81 -8.94 8.14
N GLY A 47 29.83 -8.48 7.41
CA GLY A 47 30.89 -9.33 6.86
C GLY A 47 30.42 -10.34 5.80
N LYS A 48 29.16 -10.24 5.35
CA LYS A 48 28.56 -11.13 4.36
C LYS A 48 28.41 -10.42 3.02
N HIS A 49 28.59 -11.15 1.92
CA HIS A 49 28.30 -10.65 0.58
C HIS A 49 26.82 -10.87 0.26
N VAL A 50 25.97 -9.96 0.75
CA VAL A 50 24.51 -9.99 0.55
C VAL A 50 23.99 -8.62 0.20
N GLU A 51 22.95 -8.57 -0.62
CA GLU A 51 22.19 -7.35 -0.85
C GLU A 51 21.01 -7.30 0.12
N ILE A 52 20.81 -6.15 0.78
CA ILE A 52 19.70 -5.94 1.69
C ILE A 52 18.87 -4.78 1.16
N TYR A 53 17.56 -4.98 1.07
CA TYR A 53 16.61 -3.96 0.67
C TYR A 53 15.57 -3.74 1.77
N VAL A 54 15.22 -2.47 2.01
CA VAL A 54 14.13 -2.08 2.90
C VAL A 54 12.93 -1.66 2.06
N LYS A 55 11.82 -2.37 2.24
CA LYS A 55 10.53 -1.91 1.74
C LYS A 55 9.97 -0.88 2.72
N TYR A 56 10.12 0.40 2.40
CA TYR A 56 9.90 1.46 3.39
C TYR A 56 8.42 1.85 3.52
N GLU A 57 7.66 1.00 4.23
CA GLU A 57 6.21 1.12 4.42
C GLU A 57 5.78 2.30 5.31
N GLY A 58 6.71 2.93 6.02
CA GLY A 58 6.45 4.13 6.82
C GLY A 58 6.06 5.36 5.99
N LEU A 59 6.23 5.32 4.66
CA LEU A 59 5.82 6.40 3.75
C LEU A 59 4.40 6.21 3.18
N ASN A 60 3.65 5.22 3.65
CA ASN A 60 2.22 5.19 3.40
C ASN A 60 1.51 6.36 4.14
N PRO A 61 0.30 6.77 3.71
CA PRO A 61 -0.40 7.96 4.23
C PRO A 61 -0.53 8.06 5.76
N THR A 62 -0.79 6.97 6.47
CA THR A 62 -0.90 6.95 7.94
C THR A 62 0.35 6.41 8.63
N GLY A 63 1.45 6.23 7.89
CA GLY A 63 2.74 5.82 8.44
C GLY A 63 2.92 4.31 8.65
N SER A 64 2.05 3.45 8.09
CA SER A 64 2.24 2.00 8.20
C SER A 64 1.71 1.23 6.98
N PHE A 65 2.12 -0.03 6.85
CA PHE A 65 1.62 -0.92 5.80
C PHE A 65 0.11 -1.21 5.92
N LYS A 66 -0.51 -0.93 7.07
CA LYS A 66 -1.93 -1.22 7.30
C LYS A 66 -2.83 -0.50 6.30
N ASP A 67 -2.39 0.65 5.76
CA ASP A 67 -3.11 1.39 4.72
C ASP A 67 -3.44 0.53 3.50
N ARG A 68 -2.55 -0.40 3.13
CA ARG A 68 -2.77 -1.34 2.02
C ARG A 68 -3.97 -2.26 2.24
N GLY A 69 -4.21 -2.67 3.48
CA GLY A 69 -5.38 -3.46 3.86
C GLY A 69 -6.61 -2.57 4.05
N MET A 70 -6.43 -1.41 4.68
CA MET A 70 -7.52 -0.51 5.03
C MET A 70 -8.19 0.11 3.81
N THR A 71 -7.44 0.49 2.77
CA THR A 71 -8.01 0.94 1.48
C THR A 71 -9.00 -0.07 0.91
N MET A 72 -8.65 -1.37 0.94
CA MET A 72 -9.51 -2.46 0.48
C MET A 72 -10.69 -2.68 1.41
N ALA A 73 -10.46 -2.77 2.72
CA ALA A 73 -11.50 -3.02 3.71
C ALA A 73 -12.57 -1.90 3.69
N VAL A 74 -12.15 -0.64 3.67
CA VAL A 74 -13.04 0.52 3.63
C VAL A 74 -13.80 0.58 2.30
N THR A 75 -13.11 0.35 1.17
CA THR A 75 -13.74 0.30 -0.16
C THR A 75 -14.87 -0.75 -0.19
N LYS A 76 -14.60 -1.97 0.28
CA LYS A 76 -15.60 -3.04 0.31
C LYS A 76 -16.71 -2.82 1.33
N ALA A 77 -16.40 -2.22 2.49
CA ALA A 77 -17.41 -1.88 3.49
C ALA A 77 -18.42 -0.86 2.93
N VAL A 78 -17.93 0.18 2.25
CA VAL A 78 -18.79 1.18 1.60
C VAL A 78 -19.58 0.56 0.45
N GLU A 79 -18.98 -0.30 -0.36
CA GLU A 79 -19.69 -1.04 -1.41
C GLU A 79 -20.82 -1.92 -0.86
N ALA A 80 -20.62 -2.53 0.32
CA ALA A 80 -21.63 -3.31 1.02
C ALA A 80 -22.69 -2.46 1.74
N GLY A 81 -22.61 -1.12 1.65
CA GLY A 81 -23.56 -0.20 2.31
C GLY A 81 -23.32 -0.02 3.82
N SER A 82 -22.17 -0.43 4.34
CA SER A 82 -21.84 -0.27 5.77
C SER A 82 -21.72 1.20 6.14
N GLN A 83 -22.34 1.59 7.26
CA GLN A 83 -22.30 2.97 7.76
C GLN A 83 -21.19 3.21 8.79
N ALA A 84 -20.58 2.15 9.30
CA ALA A 84 -19.51 2.21 10.28
C ALA A 84 -18.53 1.06 10.10
N ILE A 85 -17.30 1.27 10.56
CA ILE A 85 -16.26 0.26 10.71
C ILE A 85 -15.74 0.33 12.14
N ILE A 86 -15.36 -0.82 12.69
CA ILE A 86 -14.79 -0.92 14.04
C ILE A 86 -13.61 -1.88 14.01
N CYS A 87 -12.57 -1.57 14.77
CA CYS A 87 -11.47 -2.49 15.02
C CYS A 87 -11.01 -2.39 16.47
N ALA A 88 -10.57 -3.51 17.03
CA ALA A 88 -9.71 -3.50 18.21
C ALA A 88 -8.27 -3.48 17.70
N SER A 89 -7.50 -2.46 18.10
CA SER A 89 -6.12 -2.27 17.64
C SER A 89 -5.28 -1.71 18.78
N THR A 90 -3.99 -2.06 18.78
CA THR A 90 -2.97 -1.47 19.65
C THR A 90 -2.30 -0.24 19.01
N GLY A 91 -2.68 0.09 17.78
CA GLY A 91 -1.93 0.95 16.85
C GLY A 91 -1.53 0.19 15.60
#